data_AF-A0A818E9N2-F1
#
_entry.id   AF-A0A818E9N2-F1
#
_cell.length_a   1.000
_cell.length_b   1.000
_cell.length_c   1.000
_cell.angle_alpha   90.00
_cell.angle_beta   90.00
_cell.angle_gamma   90.00
#
_symmetry.space_group_name_H-M   'P 1'
#
loop_
_entity.id
_entity.type
_entity.pdbx_description
1 polymer ?
#
loop_
_entity_poly.entity_id
_entity_poly.type
_entity_poly.pdbx_seq_one_letter_code
_entity_poly.pdbx_strand_id
1 'polypeptide(L)'
;MLKSDEILEKLEPDSKDVFVEGLIDMYINRSDEMKNVCLADFASLYNISKKKTGYTEIIENSDNEDIIDDEINDKNTALKMKDEKGSIKKRTNKKIIRYRNFKLHQDVENYYREQLMLFLPWSNEEKDLIYINHEETFEFHKDLIRQKRSEYVHREANEFEQAFEEHMEREIENNIDDTNVEYDQDKNEFLIYEIGNNEGDIFVEMGLNTRTEKVEHFNAPKIIPDTEYQELMRSLNNNQRRYTLNVMNLIKKWR
;
A
#
# COMPACT_ATOMS: atom_id res chain seq x y z
N MET A 1 10.92 5.43 20.85
CA MET A 1 11.80 6.42 21.50
C MET A 1 12.39 5.79 22.76
N LEU A 2 13.62 6.12 23.12
CA LEU A 2 14.21 5.68 24.38
C LEU A 2 13.61 6.49 25.54
N LYS A 3 13.51 5.91 26.74
CA LYS A 3 13.19 6.68 27.94
C LYS A 3 14.30 7.70 28.23
N SER A 4 13.98 8.75 28.98
CA SER A 4 14.96 9.76 29.37
C SER A 4 16.04 9.16 30.29
N ASP A 5 17.23 9.73 30.24
CA ASP A 5 18.38 9.29 31.05
C ASP A 5 18.02 9.26 32.55
N GLU A 6 17.28 10.27 33.04
CA GLU A 6 16.81 10.33 34.44
C GLU A 6 15.92 9.15 34.86
N ILE A 7 15.17 8.56 33.93
CA ILE A 7 14.33 7.39 34.18
C ILE A 7 15.18 6.13 34.08
N LEU A 8 16.07 6.05 33.08
CA LEU A 8 16.96 4.92 32.86
C LEU A 8 17.90 4.69 34.05
N GLU A 9 18.44 5.76 34.64
CA GLU A 9 19.32 5.67 35.84
C GLU A 9 18.60 5.15 37.10
N LYS A 10 17.27 5.28 37.14
CA LYS A 10 16.44 4.78 38.25
C LYS A 10 15.93 3.36 38.02
N LEU A 11 16.10 2.81 36.82
CA LEU A 11 15.72 1.44 36.52
C LEU A 11 16.75 0.47 37.11
N GLU A 12 16.29 -0.76 37.37
CA GLU A 12 17.19 -1.83 37.77
C GLU A 12 18.19 -2.14 36.65
N PRO A 13 19.43 -2.54 36.98
CA PRO A 13 20.48 -2.81 35.99
C PRO A 13 20.08 -3.84 34.92
N ASP A 14 19.19 -4.77 35.26
CA ASP A 14 18.74 -5.86 34.39
C ASP A 14 17.38 -5.56 33.71
N SER A 15 16.83 -4.36 33.89
CA SER A 15 15.55 -3.98 33.30
C SER A 15 15.66 -3.83 31.77
N LYS A 16 14.77 -4.53 31.04
CA LYS A 16 14.67 -4.45 29.57
C LYS A 16 13.71 -3.37 29.09
N ASP A 17 13.02 -2.70 30.01
CA ASP A 17 12.00 -1.69 29.72
C ASP A 17 12.63 -0.30 29.50
N VAL A 18 13.44 -0.20 28.45
CA VAL A 18 14.22 1.01 28.10
C VAL A 18 13.51 1.91 27.09
N PHE A 19 12.42 1.44 26.47
CA PHE A 19 11.68 2.16 25.44
C PHE A 19 10.42 2.82 25.98
N VAL A 20 10.03 3.94 25.37
CA VAL A 20 8.75 4.60 25.65
C VAL A 20 7.63 3.81 24.97
N GLU A 21 6.57 3.53 25.72
CA GLU A 21 5.34 2.90 25.22
C GLU A 21 4.81 3.61 23.97
N GLY A 22 4.64 2.85 22.88
CA GLY A 22 4.16 3.29 21.58
C GLY A 22 2.64 3.13 21.40
N LEU A 23 2.17 3.30 20.16
CA LEU A 23 0.74 3.20 19.81
C LEU A 23 0.15 1.82 20.11
N ILE A 24 0.93 0.77 19.84
CA ILE A 24 0.56 -0.63 20.05
C ILE A 24 0.39 -0.91 21.55
N ASP A 25 1.36 -0.50 22.37
CA ASP A 25 1.29 -0.65 23.83
C ASP A 25 0.06 0.07 24.41
N MET A 26 -0.24 1.27 23.91
CA MET A 26 -1.42 2.02 24.32
C MET A 26 -2.72 1.34 23.87
N TYR A 27 -2.74 0.69 22.71
CA TYR A 27 -3.90 -0.06 22.21
C TYR A 27 -4.17 -1.31 23.05
N ILE A 28 -3.13 -2.02 23.49
CA ILE A 28 -3.24 -3.17 24.40
C ILE A 28 -3.83 -2.71 25.75
N ASN A 29 -3.39 -1.54 26.23
CA ASN A 29 -3.83 -0.94 27.49
C ASN A 29 -5.15 -0.15 27.42
N ARG A 30 -5.90 -0.25 26.31
CA ARG A 30 -7.19 0.42 26.14
C ARG A 30 -8.24 -0.10 27.15
N SER A 31 -9.22 0.74 27.47
CA SER A 31 -10.34 0.37 28.37
C SER A 31 -11.09 -0.86 27.86
N ASP A 32 -11.62 -1.67 28.78
CA ASP A 32 -12.45 -2.83 28.43
C ASP A 32 -13.72 -2.47 27.67
N GLU A 33 -14.21 -1.23 27.83
CA GLU A 33 -15.33 -0.68 27.06
C GLU A 33 -15.03 -0.56 25.56
N MET A 34 -13.74 -0.59 25.17
CA MET A 34 -13.25 -0.43 23.80
C MET A 34 -12.70 -1.73 23.21
N LYS A 35 -13.06 -2.90 23.75
CA LYS A 35 -12.58 -4.20 23.24
C LYS A 35 -12.89 -4.42 21.77
N ASN A 36 -14.05 -3.93 21.31
CA ASN A 36 -14.53 -4.09 19.94
C ASN A 36 -13.93 -3.09 18.94
N VAL A 37 -13.06 -2.19 19.39
CA VAL A 37 -12.41 -1.19 18.52
C VAL A 37 -11.13 -1.80 17.95
N CYS A 38 -10.97 -1.80 16.63
CA CYS A 38 -9.74 -2.25 15.97
C CYS A 38 -8.62 -1.20 16.08
N LEU A 39 -7.38 -1.59 15.75
CA LEU A 39 -6.22 -0.70 15.85
C LEU A 39 -6.35 0.53 14.93
N ALA A 40 -6.87 0.35 13.70
CA ALA A 40 -7.08 1.45 12.76
C ALA A 40 -8.08 2.49 13.29
N ASP A 41 -9.19 2.04 13.86
CA ASP A 41 -10.18 2.91 14.52
C ASP A 41 -9.57 3.61 15.74
N PHE A 42 -8.81 2.87 16.56
CA PHE A 42 -8.16 3.44 17.73
C PHE A 42 -7.17 4.55 17.36
N ALA A 43 -6.33 4.30 16.36
CA ALA A 43 -5.30 5.23 15.90
C ALA A 43 -5.88 6.48 15.21
N SER A 44 -7.00 6.32 14.50
CA SER A 44 -7.61 7.41 13.72
C SER A 44 -8.58 8.27 14.53
N LEU A 45 -9.41 7.66 15.39
CA LEU A 45 -10.53 8.33 16.06
C LEU A 45 -10.21 8.80 17.47
N TYR A 46 -9.10 8.37 18.08
CA TYR A 46 -8.84 8.65 19.49
C TYR A 46 -7.51 9.35 19.73
N ASN A 47 -7.52 10.26 20.69
CA ASN A 47 -6.33 10.87 21.27
C ASN A 47 -6.08 10.24 22.64
N ILE A 48 -4.81 9.99 22.93
CA ILE A 48 -4.37 9.42 24.19
C ILE A 48 -3.54 10.47 24.90
N SER A 49 -3.93 10.80 26.13
CA SER A 49 -3.13 11.65 27.02
C SER A 49 -2.45 10.78 28.06
N LYS A 50 -1.15 10.94 28.27
CA LYS A 50 -0.43 10.29 29.37
C LYS A 50 -0.37 11.25 30.56
N LYS A 51 -0.62 10.73 31.75
CA LYS A 51 -0.39 11.45 33.00
C LYS A 51 1.11 11.42 33.30
N LYS A 52 1.81 12.49 33.01
CA LYS A 52 3.09 12.79 33.66
C LYS A 52 2.81 13.53 34.95
N THR A 53 3.55 13.20 36.01
CA THR A 53 3.76 14.07 37.17
C THR A 53 4.36 15.39 36.68
N GLY A 54 3.51 16.39 36.39
CA GLY A 54 3.91 17.79 36.20
C GLY A 54 3.50 18.47 34.88
N TYR A 55 3.47 17.78 33.74
CA TYR A 55 3.11 18.38 32.44
C TYR A 55 2.44 17.35 31.53
N THR A 56 1.22 17.63 31.05
CA THR A 56 0.52 16.80 30.06
C THR A 56 1.18 16.94 28.70
N GLU A 57 2.12 16.03 28.38
CA GLU A 57 2.53 15.79 27.00
C GLU A 57 1.48 14.91 26.33
N ILE A 58 0.76 15.49 25.38
CA ILE A 58 0.01 14.72 24.38
C ILE A 58 1.09 14.02 23.55
N ILE A 59 1.08 12.69 23.48
CA ILE A 59 1.98 11.99 22.55
C ILE A 59 1.39 12.17 21.16
N GLU A 60 1.82 13.26 20.53
CA GLU A 60 1.58 13.57 19.15
C GLU A 60 2.56 12.76 18.31
N ASN A 61 2.13 11.59 17.85
CA ASN A 61 2.67 11.06 16.61
C ASN A 61 2.10 11.91 15.46
N SER A 62 2.75 13.02 15.11
CA SER A 62 2.83 13.60 13.75
C SER A 62 3.29 15.06 13.77
N ASP A 63 4.23 15.39 12.89
CA ASP A 63 4.65 16.73 12.47
C ASP A 63 3.47 17.58 11.93
N ASN A 64 2.62 18.14 12.78
CA ASN A 64 1.75 19.27 12.40
C ASN A 64 1.40 20.09 13.64
N GLU A 65 1.97 21.29 13.69
CA GLU A 65 1.49 22.41 14.49
C GLU A 65 0.08 22.77 14.02
N ASP A 66 -0.95 22.30 14.73
CA ASP A 66 -2.25 22.96 14.76
C ASP A 66 -2.84 22.73 16.15
N ILE A 67 -2.28 23.47 17.10
CA ILE A 67 -2.90 23.72 18.41
C ILE A 67 -4.08 24.66 18.14
N ILE A 68 -5.22 24.08 17.77
CA ILE A 68 -6.50 24.75 18.01
C ILE A 68 -7.00 24.21 19.33
N ASP A 69 -6.78 25.02 20.37
CA ASP A 69 -7.36 24.88 21.69
C ASP A 69 -8.87 25.16 21.57
N ASP A 70 -9.59 24.20 21.00
CA ASP A 70 -11.04 24.23 21.01
C ASP A 70 -11.49 23.86 22.43
N GLU A 71 -11.63 24.90 23.26
CA GLU A 71 -12.59 24.99 24.37
C GLU A 71 -14.00 24.70 23.83
N ILE A 72 -14.27 23.45 23.48
CA ILE A 72 -15.62 22.96 23.23
C ILE A 72 -15.98 22.08 24.41
N ASN A 73 -16.69 22.74 25.31
CA ASN A 73 -17.59 22.17 26.31
C ASN A 73 -18.49 21.11 25.65
N ASP A 74 -18.06 19.86 25.70
CA ASP A 74 -18.95 18.75 25.42
C ASP A 74 -18.58 17.56 26.28
N LYS A 75 -19.61 16.84 26.70
CA LYS A 75 -19.60 15.66 27.58
C LYS A 75 -18.92 14.45 26.91
N ASN A 76 -17.76 14.64 26.30
CA ASN A 76 -16.93 13.56 25.81
C ASN A 76 -16.33 12.87 27.03
N THR A 77 -16.99 11.79 27.45
CA THR A 77 -16.56 10.84 28.48
C THR A 77 -15.14 10.40 28.15
N ALA A 78 -14.15 11.02 28.81
CA ALA A 78 -12.77 10.58 28.68
C ALA A 78 -12.67 9.20 29.37
N LEU A 79 -12.40 8.14 28.59
CA LEU A 79 -12.22 6.81 29.13
C LEU A 79 -10.84 6.71 29.77
N LYS A 80 -10.72 6.02 30.89
CA LYS A 80 -9.41 5.75 31.50
C LYS A 80 -8.78 4.51 30.85
N MET A 81 -7.47 4.54 30.68
CA MET A 81 -6.69 3.35 30.32
C MET A 81 -6.68 2.35 31.48
N LYS A 82 -6.42 1.07 31.19
CA LYS A 82 -6.35 -0.01 32.21
C LYS A 82 -5.33 0.26 33.30
N ASP A 83 -4.19 0.80 32.91
CA ASP A 83 -3.10 1.16 33.82
C ASP A 83 -3.36 2.44 34.63
N GLU A 84 -4.50 3.12 34.42
CA GLU A 84 -4.82 4.45 34.95
C GLU A 84 -3.82 5.58 34.61
N LYS A 85 -2.76 5.26 33.86
CA LYS A 85 -1.68 6.15 33.41
C LYS A 85 -2.09 7.16 32.35
N GLY A 86 -3.33 7.10 31.84
CA GLY A 86 -3.77 7.98 30.77
C GLY A 86 -5.28 8.00 30.56
N SER A 87 -5.73 8.94 29.73
CA SER A 87 -7.11 9.03 29.29
C SER A 87 -7.21 9.02 27.77
N ILE A 88 -8.29 8.43 27.28
CA ILE A 88 -8.63 8.27 25.86
C ILE A 88 -9.80 9.20 25.57
N LYS A 89 -9.61 10.14 24.64
CA LYS A 89 -10.64 11.08 24.19
C LYS A 89 -10.93 10.85 22.71
N LYS A 90 -12.21 10.74 22.35
CA LYS A 90 -12.64 10.65 20.96
C LYS A 90 -12.44 12.00 20.25
N ARG A 91 -11.93 11.96 19.02
CA ARG A 91 -11.73 13.13 18.15
C ARG A 91 -12.98 13.43 17.32
N THR A 92 -13.13 14.69 16.93
CA THR A 92 -14.12 15.12 15.94
C THR A 92 -13.71 14.70 14.53
N ASN A 93 -12.43 14.88 14.18
CA ASN A 93 -11.86 14.55 12.87
C ASN A 93 -10.94 13.32 12.95
N LYS A 94 -11.16 12.35 12.05
CA LYS A 94 -10.32 11.15 11.88
C LYS A 94 -8.91 11.54 11.40
N LYS A 95 -7.86 10.95 11.98
CA LYS A 95 -6.49 11.06 11.46
C LYS A 95 -6.30 10.16 10.25
N ILE A 96 -5.43 10.60 9.33
CA ILE A 96 -4.91 9.74 8.27
C ILE A 96 -3.92 8.76 8.89
N ILE A 97 -4.15 7.46 8.68
CA ILE A 97 -3.23 6.41 9.07
C ILE A 97 -2.36 6.01 7.88
N ARG A 98 -1.06 5.86 8.13
CA ARG A 98 -0.09 5.33 7.15
C ARG A 98 0.40 3.99 7.65
N TYR A 99 0.45 3.00 6.77
CA TYR A 99 0.93 1.65 7.06
C TYR A 99 1.65 1.12 5.82
N ARG A 100 2.31 -0.05 5.95
CA ARG A 100 3.19 -0.56 4.90
C ARG A 100 2.41 -0.96 3.66
N ASN A 101 1.20 -1.49 3.86
CA ASN A 101 0.28 -1.94 2.82
C ASN A 101 0.92 -3.02 1.95
N PHE A 102 1.27 -4.14 2.58
CA PHE A 102 1.81 -5.30 1.88
C PHE A 102 0.86 -5.74 0.77
N LYS A 103 1.41 -6.25 -0.32
CA LYS A 103 0.63 -6.76 -1.44
C LYS A 103 0.54 -8.27 -1.35
N LEU A 104 -0.64 -8.83 -1.64
CA LEU A 104 -0.90 -10.27 -1.55
C LEU A 104 0.13 -11.08 -2.36
N HIS A 105 0.48 -10.64 -3.57
CA HIS A 105 1.45 -11.32 -4.43
C HIS A 105 2.92 -11.13 -3.99
N GLN A 106 3.21 -10.11 -3.17
CA GLN A 106 4.57 -9.82 -2.72
C GLN A 106 4.91 -10.60 -1.45
N ASP A 107 4.00 -10.58 -0.47
CA ASP A 107 4.20 -11.19 0.83
C ASP A 107 2.84 -11.54 1.44
N VAL A 108 2.40 -12.77 1.20
CA VAL A 108 1.09 -13.29 1.62
C VAL A 108 0.96 -13.30 3.15
N GLU A 109 2.00 -13.74 3.84
CA GLU A 109 2.01 -13.87 5.30
C GLU A 109 1.90 -12.49 5.96
N ASN A 110 2.76 -11.55 5.55
CA ASN A 110 2.69 -10.20 6.10
C ASN A 110 1.44 -9.43 5.67
N TYR A 111 0.87 -9.74 4.50
CA TYR A 111 -0.42 -9.20 4.10
C TYR A 111 -1.51 -9.58 5.10
N TYR A 112 -1.73 -10.88 5.33
CA TYR A 112 -2.78 -11.33 6.25
C TYR A 112 -2.52 -10.85 7.67
N ARG A 113 -1.27 -10.90 8.15
CA ARG A 113 -0.87 -10.37 9.45
C ARG A 113 -1.21 -8.89 9.59
N GLU A 114 -0.88 -8.05 8.60
CA GLU A 114 -1.17 -6.61 8.61
C GLU A 114 -2.67 -6.34 8.60
N GLN A 115 -3.45 -7.08 7.79
CA GLN A 115 -4.90 -6.94 7.73
C GLN A 115 -5.56 -7.27 9.09
N LEU A 116 -5.17 -8.38 9.71
CA LEU A 116 -5.64 -8.78 11.03
C LEU A 116 -5.25 -7.76 12.10
N MET A 117 -4.02 -7.27 12.07
CA MET A 117 -3.52 -6.29 13.04
C MET A 117 -4.27 -4.96 12.98
N LEU A 118 -4.61 -4.46 11.78
CA LEU A 118 -5.23 -3.15 11.62
C LEU A 118 -6.75 -3.17 11.78
N PHE A 119 -7.42 -4.16 11.17
CA PHE A 119 -8.87 -4.12 10.95
C PHE A 119 -9.66 -5.07 11.85
N LEU A 120 -9.00 -6.03 12.51
CA LEU A 120 -9.65 -6.89 13.50
C LEU A 120 -9.38 -6.35 14.92
N PRO A 121 -10.37 -6.39 15.84
CA PRO A 121 -10.11 -6.09 17.24
C PRO A 121 -9.32 -7.22 17.92
N TRP A 122 -8.17 -6.90 18.53
CA TRP A 122 -7.30 -7.86 19.22
C TRP A 122 -6.81 -7.30 20.57
N SER A 123 -6.44 -8.16 21.53
CA SER A 123 -6.03 -7.71 22.88
C SER A 123 -4.58 -8.08 23.22
N ASN A 124 -4.08 -9.18 22.69
CA ASN A 124 -2.73 -9.65 22.93
C ASN A 124 -2.02 -9.91 21.59
N GLU A 125 -0.97 -9.14 21.29
CA GLU A 125 -0.25 -9.26 20.02
C GLU A 125 0.36 -10.65 19.82
N GLU A 126 0.96 -11.22 20.86
CA GLU A 126 1.61 -12.54 20.74
C GLU A 126 0.59 -13.63 20.44
N LYS A 127 -0.50 -13.69 21.21
CA LYS A 127 -1.49 -14.77 21.10
C LYS A 127 -2.46 -14.58 19.95
N ASP A 128 -2.87 -13.35 19.68
CA ASP A 128 -3.94 -13.06 18.72
C ASP A 128 -3.38 -12.73 17.33
N LEU A 129 -2.07 -12.45 17.19
CA LEU A 129 -1.46 -12.10 15.91
C LEU A 129 -0.19 -12.91 15.58
N ILE A 130 0.67 -13.26 16.53
CA ILE A 130 1.96 -13.93 16.20
C ILE A 130 1.80 -15.45 16.12
N TYR A 131 1.13 -16.08 17.08
CA TYR A 131 1.04 -17.55 17.18
C TYR A 131 -0.19 -18.16 16.49
N ILE A 132 -0.81 -17.43 15.57
CA ILE A 132 -2.02 -17.87 14.86
C ILE A 132 -1.74 -18.19 13.39
N ASN A 133 -2.58 -19.01 12.78
CA ASN A 133 -2.61 -19.13 11.33
C ASN A 133 -3.31 -17.89 10.74
N HIS A 134 -2.54 -16.99 10.12
CA HIS A 134 -3.07 -15.73 9.59
C HIS A 134 -4.07 -15.93 8.47
N GLU A 135 -3.85 -16.91 7.60
CA GLU A 135 -4.69 -17.17 6.42
C GLU A 135 -6.08 -17.67 6.84
N GLU A 136 -6.15 -18.73 7.65
CA GLU A 136 -7.43 -19.28 8.14
C GLU A 136 -8.23 -18.23 8.95
N THR A 137 -7.53 -17.48 9.80
CA THR A 137 -8.18 -16.46 10.65
C THR A 137 -8.70 -15.29 9.83
N PHE A 138 -7.96 -14.91 8.78
CA PHE A 138 -8.37 -13.89 7.83
C PHE A 138 -9.61 -14.35 7.07
N GLU A 139 -9.62 -15.57 6.52
CA GLU A 139 -10.75 -16.07 5.74
C GLU A 139 -12.03 -16.12 6.58
N PHE A 140 -11.93 -16.52 7.86
CA PHE A 140 -13.07 -16.51 8.78
C PHE A 140 -13.63 -15.09 9.04
N HIS A 141 -12.79 -14.05 9.04
CA HIS A 141 -13.17 -12.67 9.32
C HIS A 141 -13.14 -11.75 8.09
N LYS A 142 -13.08 -12.31 6.88
CA LYS A 142 -12.81 -11.60 5.62
C LYS A 142 -13.79 -10.46 5.37
N ASP A 143 -15.08 -10.70 5.58
CA ASP A 143 -16.13 -9.70 5.37
C ASP A 143 -15.99 -8.50 6.33
N LEU A 144 -15.70 -8.78 7.60
CA LEU A 144 -15.50 -7.75 8.61
C LEU A 144 -14.28 -6.87 8.28
N ILE A 145 -13.18 -7.52 7.87
CA ILE A 145 -11.95 -6.83 7.50
C ILE A 145 -12.17 -5.99 6.25
N ARG A 146 -12.82 -6.53 5.21
CA ARG A 146 -13.16 -5.80 3.98
C ARG A 146 -14.03 -4.58 4.27
N GLN A 147 -15.06 -4.74 5.11
CA GLN A 147 -15.91 -3.62 5.54
C GLN A 147 -15.09 -2.54 6.23
N LYS A 148 -14.24 -2.90 7.20
CA LYS A 148 -13.41 -1.95 7.93
C LYS A 148 -12.36 -1.28 7.06
N ARG A 149 -11.70 -2.03 6.17
CA ARG A 149 -10.72 -1.50 5.23
C ARG A 149 -11.32 -0.45 4.30
N SER A 150 -12.57 -0.65 3.85
CA SER A 150 -13.27 0.30 2.99
C SER A 150 -13.51 1.68 3.62
N GLU A 151 -13.46 1.80 4.95
CA GLU A 151 -13.56 3.10 5.65
C GLU A 151 -12.27 3.94 5.54
N TYR A 152 -11.14 3.29 5.27
CA TYR A 152 -9.80 3.90 5.31
C TYR A 152 -9.11 3.92 3.94
N VAL A 153 -9.48 3.01 3.05
CA VAL A 153 -8.92 2.90 1.70
C VAL A 153 -9.89 3.53 0.71
N HIS A 154 -9.35 4.33 -0.22
CA HIS A 154 -10.16 4.94 -1.28
C HIS A 154 -10.79 3.86 -2.17
N ARG A 155 -12.04 4.08 -2.61
CA ARG A 155 -12.83 3.09 -3.34
C ARG A 155 -12.08 2.49 -4.54
N GLU A 156 -11.48 3.33 -5.38
CA GLU A 156 -10.77 2.90 -6.59
C GLU A 156 -9.57 1.98 -6.27
N ALA A 157 -8.83 2.29 -5.21
CA ALA A 157 -7.71 1.46 -4.78
C ALA A 157 -8.16 0.11 -4.23
N ASN A 158 -9.33 0.07 -3.59
CA ASN A 158 -9.91 -1.17 -3.07
C ASN A 158 -10.50 -2.03 -4.20
N GLU A 159 -11.15 -1.43 -5.20
CA GLU A 159 -11.67 -2.11 -6.40
C GLU A 159 -10.55 -2.75 -7.22
N PHE A 160 -9.42 -2.05 -7.39
CA PHE A 160 -8.25 -2.60 -8.08
C PHE A 160 -7.69 -3.83 -7.37
N GLU A 161 -7.54 -3.75 -6.04
CA GLU A 161 -7.02 -4.87 -5.25
C GLU A 161 -7.97 -6.07 -5.28
N GLN A 162 -9.28 -5.83 -5.24
CA GLN A 162 -10.29 -6.88 -5.33
C GLN A 162 -10.27 -7.56 -6.71
N ALA A 163 -10.23 -6.78 -7.80
CA ALA A 163 -10.15 -7.33 -9.15
C ALA A 163 -8.88 -8.16 -9.37
N PHE A 164 -7.77 -7.75 -8.74
CA PHE A 164 -6.51 -8.48 -8.76
C PHE A 164 -6.59 -9.80 -7.97
N GLU A 165 -7.20 -9.79 -6.77
CA GLU A 165 -7.45 -10.99 -5.96
C GLU A 165 -8.34 -11.99 -6.73
N GLU A 166 -9.43 -11.52 -7.35
CA GLU A 166 -10.33 -12.35 -8.17
C GLU A 166 -9.65 -12.92 -9.43
N HIS A 167 -8.64 -12.24 -9.98
CA HIS A 167 -7.84 -12.80 -11.08
C HIS A 167 -6.93 -13.93 -10.59
N MET A 168 -6.27 -13.75 -9.43
CA MET A 168 -5.41 -14.75 -8.84
C MET A 168 -6.17 -16.02 -8.41
N GLU A 169 -7.36 -15.87 -7.81
CA GLU A 169 -8.21 -17.01 -7.44
C GLU A 169 -8.64 -17.81 -8.68
N ARG A 170 -8.96 -17.14 -9.80
CA ARG A 170 -9.30 -17.80 -11.08
C ARG A 170 -8.11 -18.57 -11.69
N GLU A 171 -6.90 -18.02 -11.61
CA GLU A 171 -5.69 -18.71 -12.07
C GLU A 171 -5.38 -19.98 -11.26
N ILE A 172 -5.73 -19.99 -9.97
CA ILE A 172 -5.56 -21.15 -9.08
C ILE A 172 -6.64 -22.22 -9.36
N GLU A 173 -7.91 -21.82 -9.55
CA GLU A 173 -8.99 -22.75 -9.91
C GLU A 173 -8.75 -23.42 -11.28
N ASN A 174 -8.25 -22.67 -12.26
CA ASN A 174 -7.94 -23.21 -13.59
C ASN A 174 -6.72 -24.15 -13.59
N ASN A 175 -5.89 -24.17 -12.54
CA ASN A 175 -4.74 -25.07 -12.41
C ASN A 175 -5.08 -26.44 -11.81
N ILE A 176 -6.33 -26.69 -11.39
CA ILE A 176 -6.72 -27.97 -10.77
C ILE A 176 -7.12 -29.03 -11.82
N ASP A 177 -7.43 -28.65 -13.07
CA ASP A 177 -7.80 -29.60 -14.14
C ASP A 177 -6.80 -29.68 -15.30
N ASP A 178 -5.61 -29.07 -15.17
CA ASP A 178 -4.74 -28.89 -16.32
C ASP A 178 -3.29 -29.30 -16.06
N THR A 179 -3.09 -30.62 -15.95
CA THR A 179 -1.77 -31.26 -16.08
C THR A 179 -1.14 -31.10 -17.48
N ASN A 180 -1.64 -30.23 -18.35
CA ASN A 180 -1.13 -29.98 -19.71
C ASN A 180 -1.41 -28.56 -20.26
N VAL A 181 -1.00 -27.49 -19.56
CA VAL A 181 -0.95 -26.15 -20.18
C VAL A 181 0.49 -25.77 -20.52
N GLU A 182 0.81 -25.80 -21.82
CA GLU A 182 1.95 -25.08 -22.36
C GLU A 182 1.79 -23.59 -22.01
N TYR A 183 2.78 -23.02 -21.32
CA TYR A 183 2.88 -21.57 -21.10
C TYR A 183 2.95 -20.83 -22.44
N ASP A 184 1.84 -20.26 -22.90
CA ASP A 184 1.85 -19.27 -23.98
C ASP A 184 2.18 -17.90 -23.40
N GLN A 185 3.42 -17.46 -23.62
CA GLN A 185 3.95 -16.19 -23.13
C GLN A 185 3.42 -15.01 -23.96
N ASP A 186 2.16 -14.62 -23.77
CA ASP A 186 1.62 -13.43 -24.43
C ASP A 186 1.99 -12.16 -23.64
N LYS A 187 3.20 -11.64 -23.89
CA LYS A 187 3.82 -10.45 -23.27
C LYS A 187 3.18 -9.10 -23.70
N ASN A 188 1.88 -9.06 -23.95
CA ASN A 188 1.23 -7.89 -24.54
C ASN A 188 0.35 -7.07 -23.59
N GLU A 189 0.20 -7.46 -22.32
CA GLU A 189 -0.74 -6.78 -21.41
C GLU A 189 -0.17 -5.52 -20.71
N PHE A 190 1.11 -5.17 -20.92
CA PHE A 190 1.74 -3.97 -20.32
C PHE A 190 1.88 -2.77 -21.28
N LEU A 191 1.26 -2.80 -22.47
CA LEU A 191 1.44 -1.79 -23.52
C LEU A 191 0.43 -0.62 -23.49
N ILE A 192 0.03 -0.18 -22.30
CA ILE A 192 -0.85 0.99 -22.15
C ILE A 192 -0.07 2.12 -21.45
N TYR A 193 0.17 3.20 -22.21
CA TYR A 193 0.71 4.51 -21.82
C TYR A 193 2.21 4.81 -21.97
N GLU A 194 2.72 4.87 -23.21
CA GLU A 194 3.74 5.88 -23.56
C GLU A 194 3.46 6.46 -24.97
N ILE A 195 2.42 7.28 -25.08
CA ILE A 195 2.35 8.34 -26.08
C ILE A 195 2.62 9.65 -25.33
N GLY A 196 3.90 9.98 -25.22
CA GLY A 196 4.37 11.23 -24.64
C GLY A 196 5.88 11.30 -24.76
N ASN A 197 6.38 12.17 -25.63
CA ASN A 197 7.80 12.47 -25.76
C ASN A 197 8.42 12.79 -24.38
N ASN A 198 9.23 11.89 -23.85
CA ASN A 198 10.16 12.19 -22.76
C ASN A 198 11.59 11.95 -23.26
N GLU A 199 12.11 12.89 -24.06
CA GLU A 199 13.56 13.02 -24.30
C GLU A 199 14.28 13.66 -23.10
N GLY A 200 13.91 13.26 -21.89
CA GLY A 200 14.52 13.70 -20.65
C GLY A 200 14.87 12.48 -19.81
N ASP A 201 16.13 12.08 -19.83
CA ASP A 201 16.64 11.12 -18.86
C ASP A 201 16.72 11.81 -17.49
N ILE A 202 15.72 11.59 -16.66
CA ILE A 202 15.56 12.19 -15.32
C ILE A 202 16.81 11.93 -14.46
N PHE A 203 17.52 10.81 -14.65
CA PHE A 203 18.72 10.49 -13.89
C PHE A 203 19.92 11.36 -14.29
N VAL A 204 20.01 11.74 -15.56
CA VAL A 204 21.05 12.64 -16.08
C VAL A 204 20.80 14.07 -15.59
N GLU A 205 19.54 14.49 -15.53
CA GLU A 205 19.16 15.83 -15.05
C GLU A 205 19.34 16.00 -13.53
N MET A 206 19.28 14.89 -12.77
CA MET A 206 19.47 14.89 -11.31
C MET A 206 20.92 14.64 -10.86
N GLY A 207 21.87 14.53 -11.79
CA GLY A 207 23.31 14.43 -11.49
C GLY A 207 23.78 13.07 -10.95
N LEU A 208 22.96 12.03 -11.04
CA LEU A 208 23.31 10.69 -10.58
C LEU A 208 23.91 9.89 -11.72
N ASN A 209 25.24 9.79 -11.73
CA ASN A 209 25.99 9.05 -12.75
C ASN A 209 25.95 7.55 -12.44
N THR A 210 24.85 6.87 -12.79
CA THR A 210 24.76 5.40 -12.69
C THR A 210 25.09 4.79 -14.05
N ARG A 211 26.26 4.14 -14.13
CA ARG A 211 26.54 3.20 -15.21
C ARG A 211 25.61 1.99 -15.05
N THR A 212 24.46 2.02 -15.71
CA THR A 212 23.64 0.82 -15.92
C THR A 212 23.97 0.21 -17.28
N GLU A 213 24.04 -1.12 -17.31
CA GLU A 213 24.32 -1.89 -18.52
C GLU A 213 23.27 -1.56 -19.59
N LYS A 214 23.74 -1.21 -20.79
CA LYS A 214 22.90 -0.73 -21.89
C LYS A 214 21.92 -1.85 -22.29
N VAL A 215 20.65 -1.71 -21.91
CA VAL A 215 19.56 -2.43 -22.56
C VAL A 215 19.43 -1.82 -23.96
N GLU A 216 19.72 -2.60 -25.01
CA GLU A 216 19.49 -2.15 -26.38
C GLU A 216 17.98 -2.06 -26.63
N HIS A 217 17.44 -0.84 -26.55
CA HIS A 217 16.05 -0.57 -26.90
C HIS A 217 15.85 -0.68 -28.42
N PHE A 218 15.06 -1.66 -28.83
CA PHE A 218 14.58 -1.75 -30.21
C PHE A 218 13.47 -0.72 -30.44
N ASN A 219 13.81 0.39 -31.07
CA ASN A 219 12.83 1.39 -31.48
C ASN A 219 12.02 0.85 -32.66
N ALA A 220 10.69 0.75 -32.49
CA ALA A 220 9.80 0.42 -33.59
C ALA A 220 9.93 1.49 -34.70
N PRO A 221 9.93 1.09 -35.99
CA PRO A 221 9.99 2.04 -37.09
C PRO A 221 8.83 3.02 -37.02
N LYS A 222 9.10 4.31 -37.25
CA LYS A 222 8.09 5.36 -37.26
C LYS A 222 7.04 5.04 -38.33
N ILE A 223 5.78 4.91 -37.91
CA ILE A 223 4.65 4.68 -38.82
C ILE A 223 4.39 6.00 -39.56
N ILE A 224 4.46 5.96 -40.89
CA ILE A 224 4.21 7.12 -41.75
C ILE A 224 2.69 7.23 -41.99
N PRO A 225 2.08 8.42 -41.86
CA PRO A 225 0.67 8.64 -42.18
C PRO A 225 0.35 8.32 -43.64
N ASP A 226 -0.88 7.84 -43.90
CA ASP A 226 -1.32 7.44 -45.25
C ASP A 226 -1.18 8.55 -46.30
N THR A 227 -1.35 9.81 -45.90
CA THR A 227 -1.20 10.97 -46.80
C THR A 227 0.24 11.10 -47.30
N GLU A 228 1.20 11.00 -46.40
CA GLU A 228 2.63 11.10 -46.71
C GLU A 228 3.12 9.87 -47.48
N TYR A 229 2.62 8.67 -47.15
CA TYR A 229 2.89 7.46 -47.92
C TYR A 229 2.37 7.55 -49.37
N GLN A 230 1.18 8.12 -49.57
CA GLN A 230 0.61 8.32 -50.91
C GLN A 230 1.40 9.32 -51.75
N GLU A 231 1.89 10.41 -51.14
CA GLU A 231 2.78 11.37 -51.81
C GLU A 231 4.11 10.70 -52.22
N LEU A 232 4.69 9.90 -51.32
CA LEU A 232 5.89 9.14 -51.61
C LEU A 232 5.67 8.18 -52.79
N MET A 233 4.57 7.43 -52.81
CA MET A 233 4.24 6.52 -53.91
C MET A 233 3.99 7.23 -55.24
N ARG A 234 3.53 8.49 -55.22
CA ARG A 234 3.32 9.31 -56.42
C ARG A 234 4.61 9.89 -56.97
N SER A 235 5.63 10.10 -56.13
CA SER A 235 6.92 10.66 -56.56
C SER A 235 7.88 9.61 -57.17
N LEU A 236 7.59 8.32 -57.03
CA LEU A 236 8.42 7.23 -57.56
C LEU A 236 8.35 7.10 -59.10
N ASN A 237 9.47 6.72 -59.71
CA ASN A 237 9.49 6.38 -61.14
C ASN A 237 8.89 4.97 -61.41
N ASN A 238 8.62 4.67 -62.68
CA ASN A 238 7.92 3.43 -63.09
C ASN A 238 8.62 2.14 -62.60
N ASN A 239 9.95 2.10 -62.59
CA ASN A 239 10.70 0.92 -62.18
C ASN A 239 10.67 0.75 -60.65
N GLN A 240 10.84 1.85 -59.91
CA GLN A 240 10.77 1.86 -58.45
C GLN A 240 9.37 1.46 -57.98
N ARG A 241 8.33 2.05 -58.58
CA ARG A 241 6.93 1.71 -58.26
C ARG A 241 6.60 0.24 -58.53
N ARG A 242 7.14 -0.33 -59.62
CA ARG A 242 6.96 -1.75 -59.91
C ARG A 242 7.63 -2.64 -58.86
N TYR A 243 8.83 -2.27 -58.43
CA TYR A 243 9.55 -3.00 -57.39
C TYR A 243 8.83 -2.92 -56.03
N THR A 244 8.45 -1.72 -55.60
CA THR A 244 7.76 -1.52 -54.30
C THR A 244 6.44 -2.28 -54.26
N LEU A 245 5.63 -2.23 -55.33
CA LEU A 245 4.39 -3.00 -55.40
C LEU A 245 4.63 -4.52 -55.38
N ASN A 246 5.70 -5.00 -56.01
CA ASN A 246 6.03 -6.42 -55.98
C ASN A 246 6.42 -6.88 -54.57
N VAL A 247 7.25 -6.10 -53.86
CA VAL A 247 7.61 -6.37 -52.46
C VAL A 247 6.37 -6.35 -51.57
N MET A 248 5.50 -5.36 -51.73
CA MET A 248 4.24 -5.28 -50.98
C MET A 248 3.33 -6.48 -51.23
N ASN A 249 3.23 -6.95 -52.48
CA ASN A 249 2.46 -8.15 -52.82
C ASN A 249 3.07 -9.43 -52.23
N LEU A 250 4.39 -9.53 -52.15
CA LEU A 250 5.05 -10.66 -51.50
C LEU A 250 4.73 -10.66 -50.00
N ILE A 251 4.88 -9.52 -49.32
CA ILE A 251 4.58 -9.39 -47.89
C ILE A 251 3.11 -9.73 -47.61
N LYS A 252 2.18 -9.29 -48.47
CA LYS A 252 0.75 -9.59 -48.32
C LYS A 252 0.40 -11.08 -48.51
N LYS A 253 1.21 -11.84 -49.26
CA LYS A 253 1.01 -13.28 -49.45
C LYS A 253 1.55 -14.13 -48.29
N TRP A 254 2.43 -13.57 -47.46
CA TRP A 254 3.04 -14.24 -46.31
C TRP A 254 2.26 -14.06 -45.00
N ARG A 255 1.12 -13.37 -45.07
CA ARG A 255 0.20 -13.12 -43.97
C ARG A 255 -1.15 -13.72 -44.32
#